data_AF-A0A1I3ZSD6-F1
#
_entry.id   AF-A0A1I3ZSD6-F1
#
_cell.length_a   1.000
_cell.length_b   1.000
_cell.length_c   1.000
_cell.angle_alpha   90.00
_cell.angle_beta   90.00
_cell.angle_gamma   90.00
#
_symmetry.space_group_name_H-M   'P 1'
#
loop_
_entity.id
_entity.type
_entity.pdbx_description
1 polymer ?
#
loop_
_entity_poly.entity_id
_entity_poly.type
_entity_poly.pdbx_seq_one_letter_code
_entity_poly.pdbx_strand_id
1 'polypeptide(L)'
;MDDVVPERAWLLMAAGNDRGHGGNAGYDDQIDAYYSWDSKVPNHKSLRVGDPVALWDKTRLLGVSVIEQIDAWPGMKELHRCPRCETTRISVRTTVTPRYRCMKCRHEFPTPRADFVDVQQYRARYDAAWTWLEGALDEREIRSHAVHAGDINSIRPLNWQTFRAALLATSAGPAVDRVAARVELSWASDHGVRVEIPQGFGRSLVRVRRGQRQFRDHLLAAQGNVCAFTGSAPSRALEAGHLYSYARLGSHVEHGGLMLRRDIHRLFDDGALAVEPSTRCVDVSPELERYPQYARLHGDPLTLRLRDVQLEWLAKHWDEHRRGARRLGS
;
A
#
# COMPACT_ATOMS: atom_id res chain seq x y z
N MET A 1 -6.82 -8.53 -25.99
CA MET A 1 -7.35 -7.93 -24.74
C MET A 1 -6.71 -6.57 -24.68
N ASP A 2 -7.51 -5.51 -24.80
CA ASP A 2 -6.99 -4.15 -24.71
C ASP A 2 -6.57 -3.89 -23.26
N ASP A 3 -5.28 -3.61 -23.06
CA ASP A 3 -4.63 -3.33 -21.77
C ASP A 3 -5.32 -2.09 -21.15
N VAL A 4 -5.94 -2.22 -19.97
CA VAL A 4 -6.65 -1.08 -19.35
C VAL A 4 -5.60 -0.11 -18.81
N VAL A 5 -5.38 0.99 -19.54
CA VAL A 5 -4.47 2.05 -19.09
C VAL A 5 -5.15 2.86 -17.98
N PRO A 6 -4.63 2.88 -16.75
CA PRO A 6 -5.17 3.73 -15.69
C PRO A 6 -5.06 5.21 -16.07
N GLU A 7 -6.15 5.96 -15.92
CA GLU A 7 -6.16 7.42 -16.13
C GLU A 7 -5.30 8.18 -15.11
N ARG A 8 -4.98 7.57 -13.96
CA ARG A 8 -4.25 8.22 -12.85
C ARG A 8 -3.29 7.24 -12.21
N ALA A 9 -2.05 7.65 -12.01
CA ALA A 9 -1.04 6.95 -11.22
C ALA A 9 -0.18 7.95 -10.45
N TRP A 10 0.42 7.51 -9.34
CA TRP A 10 1.10 8.41 -8.42
C TRP A 10 2.49 7.92 -8.02
N LEU A 11 3.44 8.85 -7.94
CA LEU A 11 4.74 8.67 -7.29
C LEU A 11 4.67 9.27 -5.88
N LEU A 12 4.92 8.43 -4.87
CA LEU A 12 4.85 8.76 -3.45
C LEU A 12 6.25 8.76 -2.83
N MET A 13 6.65 9.88 -2.23
CA MET A 13 7.97 10.02 -1.62
C MET A 13 7.99 9.47 -0.19
N ALA A 14 8.81 8.47 0.05
CA ALA A 14 9.05 7.84 1.35
C ALA A 14 10.49 8.10 1.85
N ALA A 15 10.87 9.38 1.98
CA ALA A 15 12.24 9.81 2.26
C ALA A 15 12.74 9.55 3.71
N GLY A 16 11.99 8.80 4.53
CA GLY A 16 12.37 8.47 5.91
C GLY A 16 12.85 9.69 6.71
N ASN A 17 14.06 9.60 7.28
CA ASN A 17 14.70 10.66 8.07
C ASN A 17 15.43 11.72 7.23
N ASP A 18 15.59 11.55 5.92
CA ASP A 18 16.24 12.53 5.05
C ASP A 18 15.26 13.64 4.64
N ARG A 19 14.79 14.40 5.63
CA ARG A 19 13.86 15.52 5.43
C ARG A 19 14.64 16.82 5.56
N GLY A 20 15.03 17.42 4.43
CA GLY A 20 15.73 18.73 4.40
C GLY A 20 14.94 19.92 4.98
N HIS A 21 13.74 19.69 5.52
CA HIS A 21 12.83 20.70 6.05
C HIS A 21 12.43 20.40 7.50
N GLY A 22 12.76 21.29 8.43
CA GLY A 22 12.51 21.09 9.87
C GLY A 22 11.15 21.55 10.38
N GLY A 23 10.26 22.01 9.48
CA GLY A 23 8.99 22.66 9.82
C GLY A 23 7.89 21.72 10.36
N ASN A 24 8.09 20.40 10.31
CA ASN A 24 7.19 19.40 10.88
C ASN A 24 7.95 18.09 11.17
N ALA A 25 7.32 17.19 11.93
CA ALA A 25 7.88 15.88 12.29
C ALA A 25 7.77 14.81 11.17
N GLY A 26 7.15 15.15 10.03
CA GLY A 26 6.76 14.26 8.92
C GLY A 26 5.78 13.14 9.32
N TYR A 27 5.71 12.07 8.52
CA TYR A 27 4.69 11.01 8.65
C TYR A 27 5.30 9.65 9.03
N ASP A 28 4.42 8.75 9.49
CA ASP A 28 4.71 7.41 10.03
C ASP A 28 4.61 6.30 8.97
N ASP A 29 4.95 6.61 7.72
CA ASP A 29 4.76 5.73 6.58
C ASP A 29 5.43 4.36 6.79
N GLN A 30 4.71 3.30 6.40
CA GLN A 30 5.26 1.97 6.28
C GLN A 30 5.27 1.61 4.80
N ILE A 31 6.45 1.66 4.19
CA ILE A 31 6.67 1.60 2.72
C ILE A 31 5.94 0.44 2.07
N ASP A 32 5.82 -0.70 2.73
CA ASP A 32 5.22 -1.92 2.21
C ASP A 32 3.76 -2.14 2.64
N ALA A 33 3.10 -1.10 3.16
CA ALA A 33 1.73 -1.23 3.64
C ALA A 33 0.88 0.03 3.51
N TYR A 34 1.37 1.18 3.93
CA TYR A 34 0.56 2.39 3.97
C TYR A 34 1.37 3.68 3.86
N TYR A 35 0.72 4.71 3.32
CA TYR A 35 1.24 6.07 3.17
C TYR A 35 0.29 7.05 3.85
N SER A 36 0.82 7.87 4.76
CA SER A 36 0.07 8.85 5.56
C SER A 36 0.36 10.25 5.04
N TRP A 37 -0.67 11.11 4.97
CA TRP A 37 -0.50 12.52 4.65
C TRP A 37 -1.61 13.36 5.28
N ASP A 38 -1.54 14.68 5.15
CA ASP A 38 -2.60 15.58 5.61
C ASP A 38 -2.98 16.65 4.60
N SER A 39 -4.01 17.43 4.94
CA SER A 39 -4.57 18.48 4.09
C SER A 39 -3.64 19.65 3.77
N LYS A 40 -2.41 19.70 4.31
CA LYS A 40 -1.39 20.67 3.91
C LYS A 40 -0.46 20.14 2.81
N VAL A 41 -0.55 18.86 2.46
CA VAL A 41 0.24 18.26 1.38
C VAL A 41 -0.41 18.58 0.02
N PRO A 42 0.36 19.06 -0.97
CA PRO A 42 -0.14 19.19 -2.34
C PRO A 42 -0.70 17.86 -2.86
N ASN A 43 -1.77 17.91 -3.65
CA ASN A 43 -2.48 16.71 -4.16
C ASN A 43 -3.16 15.83 -3.10
N HIS A 44 -3.35 16.30 -1.86
CA HIS A 44 -3.94 15.49 -0.77
C HIS A 44 -5.35 14.93 -1.04
N LYS A 45 -6.11 15.47 -1.99
CA LYS A 45 -7.45 14.99 -2.39
C LYS A 45 -7.46 14.17 -3.68
N SER A 46 -6.31 14.02 -4.32
CA SER A 46 -6.25 13.53 -5.70
C SER A 46 -6.11 12.00 -5.79
N LEU A 47 -5.54 11.37 -4.76
CA LEU A 47 -5.46 9.91 -4.66
C LEU A 47 -6.86 9.31 -4.51
N ARG A 48 -7.08 8.18 -5.19
CA ARG A 48 -8.29 7.37 -5.04
C ARG A 48 -7.94 5.90 -4.92
N VAL A 49 -8.88 5.14 -4.35
CA VAL A 49 -8.83 3.67 -4.39
C VAL A 49 -8.82 3.22 -5.84
N GLY A 50 -7.96 2.26 -6.17
CA GLY A 50 -7.71 1.76 -7.52
C GLY A 50 -6.54 2.45 -8.23
N ASP A 51 -6.02 3.58 -7.73
CA ASP A 51 -4.88 4.23 -8.35
C ASP A 51 -3.60 3.38 -8.13
N PRO A 52 -2.81 3.10 -9.18
CA PRO A 52 -1.46 2.57 -9.02
C PRO A 52 -0.56 3.61 -8.33
N VAL A 53 0.32 3.12 -7.47
CA VAL A 53 1.32 3.91 -6.74
C VAL A 53 2.71 3.32 -6.91
N ALA A 54 3.69 4.19 -7.06
CA ALA A 54 5.11 3.87 -6.96
C ALA A 54 5.71 4.60 -5.77
N LEU A 55 6.49 3.92 -4.94
CA LEU A 55 7.17 4.52 -3.80
C LEU A 55 8.67 4.62 -4.06
N TRP A 56 9.26 5.74 -3.68
CA TRP A 56 10.69 6.01 -3.87
C TRP A 56 11.28 6.80 -2.69
N ASP A 57 12.58 6.66 -2.46
CA ASP A 57 13.30 7.33 -1.37
C ASP A 57 14.04 8.61 -1.79
N LYS A 58 13.72 9.11 -3.01
CA LYS A 58 14.41 10.17 -3.80
C LYS A 58 15.60 9.71 -4.64
N THR A 59 16.21 8.57 -4.33
CA THR A 59 17.38 8.05 -5.05
C THR A 59 17.02 6.87 -5.94
N ARG A 60 16.04 6.07 -5.52
CA ARG A 60 15.65 4.83 -6.20
C ARG A 60 14.20 4.46 -5.91
N LEU A 61 13.67 3.59 -6.77
CA LEU A 61 12.38 2.94 -6.58
C LEU A 61 12.50 1.97 -5.41
N LEU A 62 11.44 1.88 -4.60
CA LEU A 62 11.31 0.94 -3.48
C LEU A 62 10.34 -0.19 -3.85
N GLY A 63 9.21 0.18 -4.45
CA GLY A 63 8.19 -0.76 -4.85
C GLY A 63 6.98 -0.07 -5.44
N VAL A 64 6.03 -0.89 -5.86
CA VAL A 64 4.78 -0.46 -6.49
C VAL A 64 3.62 -1.23 -5.88
N SER A 65 2.44 -0.64 -5.98
CA SER A 65 1.20 -1.26 -5.55
C SER A 65 -0.02 -0.55 -6.15
N VAL A 66 -1.21 -0.90 -5.69
CA VAL A 66 -2.49 -0.26 -5.99
C VAL A 66 -3.15 0.15 -4.69
N ILE A 67 -3.71 1.37 -4.62
CA ILE A 67 -4.43 1.84 -3.44
C ILE A 67 -5.70 1.03 -3.26
N GLU A 68 -5.89 0.44 -2.08
CA GLU A 68 -7.06 -0.39 -1.78
C GLU A 68 -8.05 0.31 -0.86
N GLN A 69 -7.53 1.20 -0.03
CA GLN A 69 -8.31 1.98 0.93
C GLN A 69 -7.64 3.33 1.16
N ILE A 70 -8.47 4.35 1.39
CA ILE A 70 -8.03 5.62 1.97
C ILE A 70 -8.93 5.92 3.16
N ASP A 71 -8.33 5.99 4.35
CA ASP A 71 -8.97 6.49 5.55
C ASP A 71 -8.73 7.98 5.68
N ALA A 72 -9.71 8.72 6.23
CA ALA A 72 -9.57 10.13 6.50
C ALA A 72 -10.23 10.49 7.84
N TRP A 73 -9.54 11.24 8.68
CA TRP A 73 -10.04 11.68 9.99
C TRP A 73 -9.52 13.08 10.33
N PRO A 74 -10.26 13.88 11.11
CA PRO A 74 -9.73 15.14 11.63
C PRO A 74 -8.61 14.86 12.64
N GLY A 75 -7.59 15.70 12.66
CA GLY A 75 -6.51 15.61 13.64
C GLY A 75 -5.74 16.91 13.74
N MET A 76 -4.78 16.95 14.66
CA MET A 76 -3.89 18.10 14.84
C MET A 76 -2.53 17.79 14.23
N LYS A 77 -1.92 18.80 13.62
CA LYS A 77 -0.53 18.75 13.13
C LYS A 77 0.31 19.73 13.92
N GLU A 78 1.39 19.23 14.50
CA GLU A 78 2.43 20.08 15.09
C GLU A 78 3.30 20.68 13.98
N LEU A 79 3.42 22.00 14.01
CA LEU A 79 4.27 22.81 13.15
C LEU A 79 5.35 23.48 13.98
N HIS A 80 6.57 23.46 13.45
CA HIS A 80 7.69 24.18 14.05
C HIS A 80 7.85 25.54 13.38
N ARG A 81 7.73 26.60 14.18
CA ARG A 81 7.78 27.99 13.72
C ARG A 81 9.04 28.70 14.19
N CYS A 82 9.51 29.62 13.34
CA CYS A 82 10.51 30.59 13.76
C CYS A 82 9.97 31.45 14.92
N PRO A 83 10.68 31.56 16.06
CA PRO A 83 10.23 32.38 17.19
C PRO A 83 10.06 33.87 16.87
N ARG A 84 10.71 34.36 15.81
CA ARG A 84 10.71 35.78 15.43
C ARG A 84 9.65 36.17 14.40
N CYS A 85 9.46 35.36 13.36
CA CYS A 85 8.59 35.70 12.23
C CYS A 85 7.55 34.62 11.88
N GLU A 86 7.44 33.61 12.73
CA GLU A 86 6.37 32.59 12.74
C GLU A 86 6.26 31.69 11.51
N THR A 87 7.16 31.85 10.53
CA THR A 87 7.21 30.97 9.37
C THR A 87 7.66 29.57 9.76
N THR A 88 7.18 28.57 9.03
CA THR A 88 7.64 27.17 9.09
C THR A 88 8.84 26.89 8.19
N ARG A 89 9.27 27.87 7.38
CA ARG A 89 10.48 27.77 6.54
C ARG A 89 11.74 27.85 7.39
N ILE A 90 12.05 26.75 8.08
CA ILE A 90 13.20 26.61 8.98
C ILE A 90 14.08 25.45 8.52
N SER A 91 15.40 25.67 8.58
CA SER A 91 16.42 24.66 8.30
C SER A 91 16.97 24.12 9.63
N VAL A 92 17.20 22.81 9.70
CA VAL A 92 17.91 22.16 10.80
C VAL A 92 19.38 22.02 10.40
N ARG A 93 20.28 22.48 11.26
CA ARG A 93 21.73 22.41 11.08
C ARG A 93 22.30 21.52 12.18
N THR A 94 22.68 20.30 11.84
CA THR A 94 23.13 19.29 12.80
C THR A 94 24.53 19.55 13.35
N THR A 95 25.35 20.32 12.63
CA THR A 95 26.76 20.59 12.95
C THR A 95 27.01 21.99 13.50
N VAL A 96 25.98 22.85 13.60
CA VAL A 96 26.12 24.27 13.95
C VAL A 96 25.15 24.65 15.07
N THR A 97 25.61 25.45 16.04
CA THR A 97 24.79 26.04 17.09
C THR A 97 24.61 27.54 16.85
N PRO A 98 23.38 28.09 16.85
CA PRO A 98 22.10 27.44 17.16
C PRO A 98 21.60 26.47 16.08
N ARG A 99 20.97 25.36 16.51
CA ARG A 99 20.56 24.25 15.62
C ARG A 99 19.63 24.68 14.48
N TYR A 100 18.78 25.68 14.70
CA TYR A 100 17.79 26.09 13.69
C TYR A 100 18.12 27.44 13.10
N ARG A 101 17.83 27.59 11.81
CA ARG A 101 17.91 28.87 11.09
C ARG A 101 16.65 29.10 10.28
N CYS A 102 16.05 30.27 10.45
CA CYS A 102 14.91 30.69 9.63
C CYS A 102 15.36 31.03 8.20
N MET A 103 14.72 30.45 7.19
CA MET A 103 15.00 30.76 5.78
C MET A 103 14.41 32.11 5.34
N LYS A 104 13.44 32.66 6.07
CA LYS A 104 12.83 33.99 5.78
C LYS A 104 13.61 35.14 6.43
N CYS A 105 13.74 35.14 7.75
CA CYS A 105 14.34 36.27 8.49
C CYS A 105 15.79 36.02 8.92
N ARG A 106 16.38 34.86 8.56
CA ARG A 106 17.75 34.44 8.91
C ARG A 106 18.06 34.33 10.40
N HIS A 107 17.08 34.53 11.28
CA HIS A 107 17.24 34.36 12.72
C HIS A 107 17.64 32.93 13.06
N GLU A 108 18.63 32.80 13.93
CA GLU A 108 19.17 31.54 14.42
C GLU A 108 18.71 31.32 15.86
N PHE A 109 18.21 30.13 16.17
CA PHE A 109 17.59 29.84 17.46
C PHE A 109 17.78 28.37 17.87
N PRO A 110 17.81 28.06 19.18
CA PRO A 110 18.09 26.71 19.66
C PRO A 110 16.89 25.77 19.53
N THR A 111 15.67 26.27 19.74
CA THR A 111 14.43 25.47 19.71
C THR A 111 13.33 26.26 18.97
N PRO A 112 12.62 25.65 18.01
CA PRO A 112 11.48 26.28 17.36
C PRO A 112 10.29 26.41 18.32
N ARG A 113 9.37 27.32 17.99
CA ARG A 113 8.08 27.39 18.67
C ARG A 113 7.14 26.33 18.10
N ALA A 114 6.58 25.48 18.95
CA ALA A 114 5.52 24.55 18.57
C ALA A 114 4.20 25.31 18.34
N ASP A 115 3.49 24.95 17.28
CA ASP A 115 2.15 25.42 16.95
C ASP A 115 1.31 24.25 16.47
N PHE A 116 0.03 24.19 16.83
CA PHE A 116 -0.85 23.08 16.46
C PHE A 116 -1.95 23.60 15.55
N VAL A 117 -2.08 23.00 14.37
CA VAL A 117 -3.10 23.37 13.41
C VAL A 117 -4.02 22.19 13.12
N ASP A 118 -5.31 22.47 12.98
CA ASP A 118 -6.28 21.48 12.51
C ASP A 118 -5.97 21.08 11.07
N VAL A 119 -5.98 19.77 10.84
CA VAL A 119 -5.80 19.17 9.53
C VAL A 119 -6.76 18.01 9.34
N GLN A 120 -7.09 17.73 8.09
CA GLN A 120 -7.61 16.42 7.74
C GLN A 120 -6.43 15.50 7.51
N GLN A 121 -6.32 14.42 8.30
CA GLN A 121 -5.36 13.36 8.10
C GLN A 121 -5.91 12.32 7.13
N TYR A 122 -5.01 11.69 6.40
CA TYR A 122 -5.30 10.65 5.42
C TYR A 122 -4.30 9.52 5.56
N ARG A 123 -4.74 8.30 5.25
CA ARG A 123 -3.87 7.13 5.10
C ARG A 123 -4.35 6.25 3.96
N ALA A 124 -3.50 6.06 2.96
CA ALA A 124 -3.72 5.08 1.90
C ALA A 124 -3.11 3.74 2.33
N ARG A 125 -3.87 2.67 2.19
CA ARG A 125 -3.36 1.29 2.29
C ARG A 125 -3.23 0.67 0.90
N TYR A 126 -2.15 -0.09 0.74
CA TYR A 126 -1.79 -0.75 -0.51
C TYR A 126 -0.92 -1.99 -0.25
N ASP A 127 -1.02 -2.60 0.93
CA ASP A 127 -0.24 -3.78 1.30
C ASP A 127 -0.50 -4.98 0.38
N ALA A 128 -1.75 -5.26 -0.02
CA ALA A 128 -2.06 -6.54 -0.63
C ALA A 128 -1.58 -6.70 -2.09
N ALA A 129 -1.21 -5.60 -2.77
CA ALA A 129 -0.58 -5.64 -4.09
C ALA A 129 0.90 -5.24 -4.05
N TRP A 130 1.46 -5.11 -2.85
CA TRP A 130 2.81 -4.59 -2.70
C TRP A 130 3.82 -5.49 -3.38
N THR A 131 4.67 -4.87 -4.20
CA THR A 131 5.71 -5.55 -4.92
C THR A 131 7.02 -4.80 -4.73
N TRP A 132 8.00 -5.49 -4.15
CA TRP A 132 9.35 -4.97 -3.98
C TRP A 132 10.04 -4.82 -5.34
N LEU A 133 10.52 -3.62 -5.63
CA LEU A 133 11.24 -3.24 -6.84
C LEU A 133 12.44 -2.36 -6.50
N GLU A 134 13.09 -2.66 -5.39
CA GLU A 134 14.16 -1.84 -4.86
C GLU A 134 15.32 -1.74 -5.86
N GLY A 135 15.63 -0.50 -6.28
CA GLY A 135 16.69 -0.26 -7.25
C GLY A 135 16.38 -0.71 -8.68
N ALA A 136 15.13 -1.12 -8.99
CA ALA A 136 14.75 -1.44 -10.36
C ALA A 136 14.79 -0.21 -11.29
N LEU A 137 14.56 0.98 -10.73
CA LEU A 137 14.74 2.27 -11.40
C LEU A 137 15.48 3.25 -10.48
N ASP A 138 16.38 4.05 -11.05
CA ASP A 138 17.10 5.12 -10.36
C ASP A 138 16.34 6.47 -10.40
N GLU A 139 16.89 7.50 -9.72
CA GLU A 139 16.31 8.84 -9.70
C GLU A 139 16.07 9.42 -11.10
N ARG A 140 17.03 9.24 -12.02
CA ARG A 140 16.95 9.82 -13.37
C ARG A 140 15.84 9.15 -14.16
N GLU A 141 15.77 7.83 -14.09
CA GLU A 141 14.75 7.02 -14.76
C GLU A 141 13.36 7.36 -14.21
N ILE A 142 13.15 7.34 -12.89
CA ILE A 142 11.86 7.67 -12.26
C ILE A 142 11.40 9.08 -12.67
N ARG A 143 12.30 10.07 -12.63
CA ARG A 143 11.96 11.45 -12.99
C ARG A 143 11.62 11.61 -14.47
N SER A 144 12.14 10.76 -15.34
CA SER A 144 11.79 10.77 -16.78
C SER A 144 10.32 10.42 -17.04
N HIS A 145 9.64 9.78 -16.07
CA HIS A 145 8.23 9.41 -16.14
C HIS A 145 7.30 10.39 -15.40
N ALA A 146 7.81 11.51 -14.89
CA ALA A 146 6.99 12.52 -14.23
C ALA A 146 6.05 13.21 -15.24
N VAL A 147 4.79 13.41 -14.86
CA VAL A 147 3.83 14.18 -15.68
C VAL A 147 4.24 15.66 -15.78
N HIS A 148 4.87 16.19 -14.72
CA HIS A 148 5.34 17.57 -14.65
C HIS A 148 6.82 17.61 -14.32
N ALA A 149 7.62 18.15 -15.24
CA ALA A 149 9.06 18.32 -15.04
C ALA A 149 9.34 19.25 -13.84
N GLY A 150 10.27 18.85 -12.98
CA GLY A 150 10.67 19.65 -11.81
C GLY A 150 9.70 19.60 -10.62
N ASP A 151 8.66 18.76 -10.64
CA ASP A 151 7.78 18.58 -9.48
C ASP A 151 8.58 18.01 -8.29
N ILE A 152 8.49 18.69 -7.15
CA ILE A 152 9.18 18.35 -5.90
C ILE A 152 8.23 17.81 -4.82
N ASN A 153 6.93 17.78 -5.06
CA ASN A 153 5.91 17.41 -4.07
C ASN A 153 6.09 15.97 -3.56
N SER A 154 5.55 15.65 -2.38
CA SER A 154 5.61 14.28 -1.85
C SER A 154 4.66 13.33 -2.58
N ILE A 155 3.61 13.86 -3.20
CA ILE A 155 2.60 13.15 -3.98
C ILE A 155 2.61 13.75 -5.38
N ARG A 156 3.03 12.98 -6.39
CA ARG A 156 3.19 13.47 -7.77
C ARG A 156 2.43 12.61 -8.76
N PRO A 157 1.79 13.19 -9.78
CA PRO A 157 1.26 12.41 -10.89
C PRO A 157 2.40 11.71 -11.66
N LEU A 158 2.16 10.47 -12.05
CA LEU A 158 3.12 9.61 -12.75
C LEU A 158 2.52 9.19 -14.10
N ASN A 159 3.32 9.24 -15.17
CA ASN A 159 2.92 8.67 -16.45
C ASN A 159 3.01 7.15 -16.37
N TRP A 160 1.88 6.50 -16.09
CA TRP A 160 1.83 5.06 -15.89
C TRP A 160 2.30 4.26 -17.11
N GLN A 161 1.92 4.70 -18.32
CA GLN A 161 2.23 3.95 -19.53
C GLN A 161 3.73 3.85 -19.77
N THR A 162 4.46 4.97 -19.67
CA THR A 162 5.90 4.97 -19.86
C THR A 162 6.64 4.35 -18.67
N PHE A 163 6.14 4.55 -17.46
CA PHE A 163 6.71 3.95 -16.24
C PHE A 163 6.57 2.41 -16.25
N ARG A 164 5.40 1.88 -16.61
CA ARG A 164 5.16 0.44 -16.74
C ARG A 164 6.07 -0.17 -17.80
N ALA A 165 6.20 0.47 -18.96
CA ALA A 165 7.09 -0.01 -20.03
C ALA A 165 8.55 -0.09 -19.56
N ALA A 166 9.01 0.90 -18.78
CA ALA A 166 10.35 0.87 -18.18
C ALA A 166 10.51 -0.29 -17.20
N LEU A 167 9.52 -0.55 -16.35
CA LEU A 167 9.58 -1.69 -15.42
C LEU A 167 9.57 -3.05 -16.14
N LEU A 168 8.78 -3.22 -17.20
CA LEU A 168 8.75 -4.45 -18.01
C LEU A 168 10.08 -4.72 -18.73
N ALA A 169 10.86 -3.68 -19.03
CA ALA A 169 12.18 -3.80 -19.64
C ALA A 169 13.27 -4.24 -18.63
N THR A 170 12.95 -4.30 -17.33
CA THR A 170 13.83 -4.83 -16.29
C THR A 170 13.51 -6.32 -16.02
N SER A 171 14.27 -6.98 -15.15
CA SER A 171 13.99 -8.35 -14.68
C SER A 171 12.73 -8.48 -13.80
N ALA A 172 11.90 -7.44 -13.71
CA ALA A 172 10.70 -7.36 -12.86
C ALA A 172 9.36 -7.66 -13.57
N GLY A 173 9.37 -8.25 -14.77
CA GLY A 173 8.15 -8.52 -15.58
C GLY A 173 6.96 -9.11 -14.80
N PRO A 174 7.12 -10.25 -14.09
CA PRO A 174 6.02 -10.88 -13.34
C PRO A 174 5.44 -10.01 -12.22
N ALA A 175 6.25 -9.11 -11.67
CA ALA A 175 5.89 -8.19 -10.60
C ALA A 175 5.02 -7.03 -11.13
N VAL A 176 5.30 -6.57 -12.35
CA VAL A 176 4.52 -5.55 -13.05
C VAL A 176 3.17 -6.09 -13.49
N ASP A 177 3.12 -7.34 -13.94
CA ASP A 177 1.87 -7.98 -14.37
C ASP A 177 0.87 -8.13 -13.22
N ARG A 178 1.33 -8.43 -12.00
CA ARG A 178 0.46 -8.46 -10.79
C ARG A 178 -0.19 -7.10 -10.50
N VAL A 179 0.58 -6.02 -10.63
CA VAL A 179 0.08 -4.66 -10.41
C VAL A 179 -0.87 -4.26 -11.53
N ALA A 180 -0.50 -4.51 -12.79
CA ALA A 180 -1.34 -4.23 -13.95
C ALA A 180 -2.68 -4.97 -13.88
N ALA A 181 -2.68 -6.28 -13.59
CA ALA A 181 -3.91 -7.06 -13.43
C ALA A 181 -4.83 -6.49 -12.33
N ARG A 182 -4.27 -6.02 -11.21
CA ARG A 182 -5.06 -5.39 -10.14
C ARG A 182 -5.60 -4.01 -10.51
N VAL A 183 -4.89 -3.26 -11.33
CA VAL A 183 -5.35 -1.99 -11.90
C VAL A 183 -6.52 -2.23 -12.84
N GLU A 184 -6.39 -3.15 -13.79
CA GLU A 184 -7.46 -3.53 -14.72
C GLU A 184 -8.73 -3.94 -13.98
N LEU A 185 -8.59 -4.78 -12.95
CA LEU A 185 -9.70 -5.20 -12.11
C LEU A 185 -10.35 -4.01 -11.39
N SER A 186 -9.53 -3.13 -10.79
CA SER A 186 -10.05 -2.03 -9.95
C SER A 186 -10.84 -1.01 -10.76
N TRP A 187 -10.45 -0.81 -12.03
CA TRP A 187 -11.05 0.15 -12.94
C TRP A 187 -12.22 -0.42 -13.73
N ALA A 188 -12.23 -1.73 -14.02
CA ALA A 188 -13.38 -2.41 -14.62
C ALA A 188 -14.62 -2.42 -13.69
N SER A 189 -14.43 -2.17 -12.39
CA SER A 189 -15.50 -2.12 -11.38
C SER A 189 -16.21 -0.77 -11.26
N ASP A 190 -15.88 0.25 -12.06
CA ASP A 190 -16.41 1.62 -11.92
C ASP A 190 -17.86 1.81 -12.45
N HIS A 191 -18.61 0.73 -12.67
CA HIS A 191 -20.08 0.79 -12.78
C HIS A 191 -20.73 0.97 -11.39
N GLY A 192 -20.44 2.10 -10.73
CA GLY A 192 -20.96 2.45 -9.40
C GLY A 192 -21.66 3.82 -9.37
N VAL A 193 -22.99 3.79 -9.35
CA VAL A 193 -23.99 4.89 -9.22
C VAL A 193 -23.44 6.24 -8.70
N ARG A 194 -23.59 7.29 -9.52
CA ARG A 194 -23.44 8.71 -9.11
C ARG A 194 -24.63 9.14 -8.26
N VAL A 195 -24.38 9.57 -7.04
CA VAL A 195 -25.36 10.30 -6.20
C VAL A 195 -24.86 11.73 -6.05
N GLU A 196 -25.60 12.68 -6.62
CA GLU A 196 -25.40 14.11 -6.40
C GLU A 196 -25.95 14.50 -5.02
N ILE A 197 -25.23 15.34 -4.27
CA ILE A 197 -25.74 15.98 -3.06
C ILE A 197 -25.46 17.49 -3.16
N PRO A 198 -26.47 18.35 -2.95
CA PRO A 198 -26.33 19.80 -3.02
C PRO A 198 -25.63 20.39 -1.77
N GLN A 199 -24.66 21.25 -2.05
CA GLN A 199 -24.04 22.34 -1.26
C GLN A 199 -23.99 22.29 0.29
N GLY A 200 -22.76 22.46 0.83
CA GLY A 200 -22.51 22.96 2.19
C GLY A 200 -21.47 22.15 2.96
N PHE A 201 -20.31 22.75 3.26
CA PHE A 201 -19.18 22.19 4.03
C PHE A 201 -18.93 20.70 3.78
N GLY A 202 -18.28 20.41 2.66
CA GLY A 202 -18.02 19.06 2.17
C GLY A 202 -17.31 18.17 3.19
N ARG A 203 -18.10 17.39 3.95
CA ARG A 203 -17.74 16.02 4.25
C ARG A 203 -17.63 15.33 2.89
N SER A 204 -16.43 15.34 2.32
CA SER A 204 -16.12 14.32 1.33
C SER A 204 -16.23 13.00 2.08
N LEU A 205 -17.38 12.35 1.95
CA LEU A 205 -17.48 10.91 2.11
C LEU A 205 -16.63 10.32 0.97
N VAL A 206 -15.30 10.44 1.07
CA VAL A 206 -14.43 9.38 0.58
C VAL A 206 -15.02 8.15 1.22
N ARG A 207 -15.47 7.19 0.41
CA ARG A 207 -16.18 6.00 0.83
C ARG A 207 -15.25 5.20 1.73
N VAL A 208 -15.18 5.60 3.01
CA VAL A 208 -14.49 4.94 4.10
C VAL A 208 -15.02 3.53 4.07
N ARG A 209 -14.18 2.54 3.78
CA ARG A 209 -14.57 1.15 3.97
C ARG A 209 -14.62 0.86 5.47
N ARG A 210 -15.71 1.29 6.11
CA ARG A 210 -16.25 0.66 7.32
C ARG A 210 -16.25 -0.88 7.20
N GLY A 211 -16.33 -1.38 5.96
CA GLY A 211 -16.31 -2.79 5.64
C GLY A 211 -15.04 -3.57 5.95
N GLN A 212 -13.82 -3.01 6.07
CA GLN A 212 -12.64 -3.85 6.34
C GLN A 212 -12.43 -4.13 7.84
N ARG A 213 -12.68 -3.15 8.72
CA ARG A 213 -12.75 -3.43 10.16
C ARG A 213 -13.92 -4.38 10.43
N GLN A 214 -15.08 -4.13 9.83
CA GLN A 214 -16.22 -5.05 9.92
C GLN A 214 -15.92 -6.44 9.34
N PHE A 215 -15.16 -6.54 8.24
CA PHE A 215 -14.75 -7.81 7.64
C PHE A 215 -13.74 -8.56 8.51
N ARG A 216 -12.75 -7.85 9.07
CA ARG A 216 -11.81 -8.42 10.03
C ARG A 216 -12.54 -8.90 11.28
N ASP A 217 -13.43 -8.07 11.83
CA ASP A 217 -14.20 -8.40 13.02
C ASP A 217 -15.16 -9.57 12.74
N HIS A 218 -15.75 -9.61 11.55
CA HIS A 218 -16.58 -10.73 11.09
C HIS A 218 -15.76 -12.02 10.91
N LEU A 219 -14.59 -11.96 10.26
CA LEU A 219 -13.72 -13.13 10.10
C LEU A 219 -13.17 -13.61 11.45
N LEU A 220 -12.80 -12.70 12.34
CA LEU A 220 -12.42 -13.05 13.72
C LEU A 220 -13.57 -13.70 14.48
N ALA A 221 -14.81 -13.20 14.32
CA ALA A 221 -15.98 -13.81 14.92
C ALA A 221 -16.30 -15.20 14.33
N ALA A 222 -16.08 -15.39 13.02
CA ALA A 222 -16.40 -16.63 12.32
C ALA A 222 -15.30 -17.71 12.43
N GLN A 223 -14.03 -17.32 12.41
CA GLN A 223 -12.87 -18.23 12.36
C GLN A 223 -12.10 -18.28 13.70
N GLY A 224 -12.36 -17.33 14.59
CA GLY A 224 -11.66 -17.20 15.86
C GLY A 224 -10.24 -16.67 15.71
N ASN A 225 -9.48 -16.79 16.79
CA ASN A 225 -8.07 -16.42 16.86
C ASN A 225 -7.18 -17.53 16.27
N VAL A 226 -7.43 -17.89 15.00
CA VAL A 226 -6.80 -18.99 14.30
C VAL A 226 -6.27 -18.51 12.95
N CYS A 227 -4.98 -18.70 12.71
CA CYS A 227 -4.38 -18.57 11.38
C CYS A 227 -4.70 -19.83 10.57
N ALA A 228 -5.22 -19.67 9.35
CA ALA A 228 -5.60 -20.80 8.50
C ALA A 228 -4.46 -21.81 8.28
N PHE A 229 -3.22 -21.35 8.18
CA PHE A 229 -2.05 -22.19 7.92
C PHE A 229 -1.37 -22.72 9.19
N THR A 230 -1.40 -21.96 10.29
CA THR A 230 -0.54 -22.25 11.46
C THR A 230 -1.31 -22.49 12.75
N GLY A 231 -2.65 -22.41 12.71
CA GLY A 231 -3.50 -22.67 13.87
C GLY A 231 -3.59 -21.48 14.82
N SER A 232 -3.78 -21.77 16.11
CA SER A 232 -4.02 -20.74 17.15
C SER A 232 -2.96 -19.64 17.14
N ALA A 233 -3.40 -18.38 17.09
CA ALA A 233 -2.53 -17.21 17.08
C ALA A 233 -3.20 -16.04 17.81
N PRO A 234 -2.43 -15.17 18.50
CA PRO A 234 -3.02 -14.02 19.16
C PRO A 234 -3.64 -13.06 18.14
N SER A 235 -4.80 -12.48 18.45
CA SER A 235 -5.54 -11.58 17.54
C SER A 235 -4.69 -10.45 16.97
N ARG A 236 -3.72 -9.94 17.74
CA ARG A 236 -2.77 -8.90 17.31
C ARG A 236 -1.80 -9.34 16.20
N ALA A 237 -1.54 -10.63 16.08
CA ALA A 237 -0.68 -11.20 15.04
C ALA A 237 -1.45 -11.62 13.79
N LEU A 238 -2.79 -11.56 13.85
CA LEU A 238 -3.69 -11.98 12.79
C LEU A 238 -4.16 -10.79 11.94
N GLU A 239 -4.30 -11.07 10.65
CA GLU A 239 -4.82 -10.19 9.62
C GLU A 239 -5.91 -10.90 8.82
N ALA A 240 -6.87 -10.14 8.31
CA ALA A 240 -7.89 -10.64 7.40
C ALA A 240 -7.31 -10.65 5.99
N GLY A 241 -6.82 -11.80 5.55
CA GLY A 241 -6.35 -12.01 4.18
C GLY A 241 -7.52 -12.27 3.25
N HIS A 242 -7.63 -11.48 2.19
CA HIS A 242 -8.67 -11.69 1.20
C HIS A 242 -8.21 -12.80 0.26
N LEU A 243 -9.08 -13.78 -0.01
CA LEU A 243 -8.79 -14.81 -1.00
C LEU A 243 -9.04 -14.33 -2.44
N TYR A 244 -9.59 -13.14 -2.59
CA TYR A 244 -9.91 -12.51 -3.87
C TYR A 244 -9.43 -11.08 -3.87
N SER A 245 -9.03 -10.57 -5.03
CA SER A 245 -8.90 -9.13 -5.18
C SER A 245 -10.31 -8.53 -5.13
N TYR A 246 -10.54 -7.64 -4.16
CA TYR A 246 -11.81 -6.90 -4.01
C TYR A 246 -12.27 -6.28 -5.33
N ALA A 247 -11.30 -5.99 -6.20
CA ALA A 247 -11.42 -5.35 -7.49
C ALA A 247 -12.28 -6.12 -8.52
N ARG A 248 -12.81 -7.32 -8.23
CA ARG A 248 -13.67 -8.03 -9.20
C ARG A 248 -15.17 -8.02 -8.88
N LEU A 249 -15.59 -7.60 -7.68
CA LEU A 249 -16.97 -7.87 -7.22
C LEU A 249 -17.77 -6.65 -6.73
N GLY A 250 -17.14 -5.49 -6.56
CA GLY A 250 -17.84 -4.25 -6.18
C GLY A 250 -18.63 -4.31 -4.86
N SER A 251 -18.56 -5.44 -4.15
CA SER A 251 -19.35 -5.79 -2.97
C SER A 251 -18.52 -6.67 -2.04
N HIS A 252 -18.70 -6.47 -0.73
CA HIS A 252 -18.14 -7.36 0.28
C HIS A 252 -18.87 -8.70 0.16
N VAL A 253 -18.20 -9.74 -0.35
CA VAL A 253 -18.66 -11.10 -0.12
C VAL A 253 -18.27 -11.41 1.31
N GLU A 254 -19.26 -11.55 2.20
CA GLU A 254 -19.08 -11.80 3.63
C GLU A 254 -18.15 -12.99 3.94
N HIS A 255 -17.79 -13.80 2.94
CA HIS A 255 -17.13 -15.09 3.07
C HIS A 255 -15.81 -15.24 2.31
N GLY A 256 -15.25 -14.18 1.70
CA GLY A 256 -14.09 -14.32 0.82
C GLY A 256 -12.71 -14.06 1.47
N GLY A 257 -12.50 -14.45 2.73
CA GLY A 257 -11.18 -14.30 3.35
C GLY A 257 -10.84 -15.37 4.39
N LEU A 258 -9.57 -15.37 4.78
CA LEU A 258 -8.99 -16.19 5.84
C LEU A 258 -8.29 -15.30 6.86
N MET A 259 -8.37 -15.66 8.12
CA MET A 259 -7.50 -15.12 9.14
C MET A 259 -6.10 -15.72 8.96
N LEU A 260 -5.10 -14.87 8.78
CA LEU A 260 -3.73 -15.26 8.50
C LEU A 260 -2.78 -14.54 9.46
N ARG A 261 -1.72 -15.21 9.89
CA ARG A 261 -0.60 -14.55 10.57
C ARG A 261 0.09 -13.63 9.56
N ARG A 262 0.50 -12.42 9.96
CA ARG A 262 1.04 -11.38 9.04
C ARG A 262 2.13 -11.87 8.07
N ASP A 263 3.08 -12.66 8.55
CA ASP A 263 4.14 -13.26 7.73
C ASP A 263 3.58 -14.31 6.75
N ILE A 264 2.66 -15.16 7.20
CA ILE A 264 1.98 -16.15 6.34
C ILE A 264 1.12 -15.47 5.29
N HIS A 265 0.42 -14.40 5.66
CA HIS A 265 -0.38 -13.59 4.75
C HIS A 265 0.46 -13.05 3.59
N ARG A 266 1.61 -12.44 3.90
CA ARG A 266 2.58 -11.96 2.90
C ARG A 266 3.06 -13.10 1.98
N LEU A 267 3.50 -14.21 2.57
CA LEU A 267 4.01 -15.36 1.81
C LEU A 267 2.93 -15.99 0.93
N PHE A 268 1.67 -15.96 1.36
CA PHE A 268 0.52 -16.41 0.58
C PHE A 268 0.23 -15.47 -0.58
N ASP A 269 0.16 -14.16 -0.34
CA ASP A 269 -0.06 -13.14 -1.38
C ASP A 269 1.04 -13.15 -2.46
N ASP A 270 2.27 -13.46 -2.07
CA ASP A 270 3.40 -13.62 -2.99
C ASP A 270 3.46 -14.98 -3.71
N GLY A 271 2.56 -15.90 -3.35
CA GLY A 271 2.53 -17.26 -3.90
C GLY A 271 3.66 -18.17 -3.41
N ALA A 272 4.48 -17.72 -2.45
CA ALA A 272 5.47 -18.58 -1.79
C ALA A 272 4.78 -19.67 -0.95
N LEU A 273 3.60 -19.38 -0.43
CA LEU A 273 2.64 -20.36 0.09
C LEU A 273 1.41 -20.39 -0.82
N ALA A 274 0.91 -21.59 -1.10
CA ALA A 274 -0.35 -21.79 -1.82
C ALA A 274 -1.15 -22.93 -1.15
N VAL A 275 -2.37 -23.19 -1.62
CA VAL A 275 -3.20 -24.30 -1.14
C VAL A 275 -3.68 -25.08 -2.34
N GLU A 276 -3.34 -26.38 -2.38
CA GLU A 276 -3.83 -27.28 -3.42
C GLU A 276 -5.36 -27.46 -3.24
N PRO A 277 -6.20 -27.02 -4.20
CA PRO A 277 -7.65 -26.98 -3.98
C PRO A 277 -8.28 -28.35 -3.77
N SER A 278 -7.72 -29.40 -4.37
CA SER A 278 -8.26 -30.76 -4.31
C SER A 278 -8.01 -31.42 -2.94
N THR A 279 -6.81 -31.26 -2.39
CA THR A 279 -6.40 -31.88 -1.12
C THR A 279 -6.57 -30.96 0.08
N ARG A 280 -6.64 -29.64 -0.16
CA ARG A 280 -6.64 -28.56 0.85
C ARG A 280 -5.36 -28.53 1.69
N CYS A 281 -4.29 -29.13 1.16
CA CYS A 281 -2.97 -29.11 1.76
C CYS A 281 -2.22 -27.86 1.33
N VAL A 282 -1.41 -27.35 2.24
CA VAL A 282 -0.51 -26.23 1.98
C VAL A 282 0.63 -26.70 1.07
N ASP A 283 0.91 -25.89 0.06
CA ASP A 283 2.08 -26.03 -0.80
C ASP A 283 3.07 -24.90 -0.48
N VAL A 284 4.33 -25.28 -0.35
CA VAL A 284 5.46 -24.40 -0.03
C VAL A 284 6.36 -24.35 -1.25
N SER A 285 6.71 -23.14 -1.71
CA SER A 285 7.61 -22.98 -2.85
C SER A 285 9.05 -23.43 -2.52
N PRO A 286 9.84 -23.87 -3.52
CA PRO A 286 11.22 -24.31 -3.31
C PRO A 286 12.11 -23.27 -2.60
N GLU A 287 11.89 -21.98 -2.85
CA GLU A 287 12.65 -20.91 -2.20
C GLU A 287 12.41 -20.85 -0.68
N LEU A 288 11.22 -21.26 -0.24
CA LEU A 288 10.79 -21.20 1.15
C LEU A 288 11.15 -22.47 1.94
N GLU A 289 11.48 -23.57 1.25
CA GLU A 289 11.89 -24.86 1.85
C GLU A 289 13.17 -24.75 2.69
N ARG A 290 14.07 -23.80 2.39
CA ARG A 290 15.29 -23.56 3.18
C ARG A 290 15.02 -23.02 4.59
N TYR A 291 13.79 -22.64 4.90
CA TYR A 291 13.38 -22.07 6.18
C TYR A 291 12.48 -23.06 6.94
N PRO A 292 13.02 -23.80 7.94
CA PRO A 292 12.30 -24.89 8.61
C PRO A 292 10.92 -24.53 9.17
N GLN A 293 10.74 -23.29 9.63
CA GLN A 293 9.49 -22.80 10.19
C GLN A 293 8.33 -22.74 9.18
N TYR A 294 8.65 -22.62 7.88
CA TYR A 294 7.69 -22.59 6.79
C TYR A 294 7.68 -23.91 6.02
N ALA A 295 8.84 -24.54 5.81
CA ALA A 295 8.97 -25.83 5.13
C ALA A 295 8.08 -26.91 5.76
N ARG A 296 8.00 -26.93 7.09
CA ARG A 296 7.13 -27.86 7.83
C ARG A 296 5.64 -27.74 7.51
N LEU A 297 5.20 -26.62 6.92
CA LEU A 297 3.80 -26.44 6.52
C LEU A 297 3.49 -27.22 5.23
N HIS A 298 4.49 -27.62 4.46
CA HIS A 298 4.27 -28.33 3.21
C HIS A 298 3.52 -29.65 3.45
N GLY A 299 2.41 -29.85 2.75
CA GLY A 299 1.57 -31.04 2.88
C GLY A 299 0.59 -31.00 4.06
N ASP A 300 0.73 -30.07 5.01
CA ASP A 300 -0.21 -29.95 6.13
C ASP A 300 -1.57 -29.46 5.62
N PRO A 301 -2.68 -30.02 6.13
CA PRO A 301 -4.01 -29.49 5.82
C PRO A 301 -4.19 -28.12 6.45
N LEU A 302 -4.97 -27.25 5.80
CA LEU A 302 -5.42 -26.03 6.46
C LEU A 302 -6.16 -26.34 7.76
N THR A 303 -5.93 -25.50 8.76
CA THR A 303 -6.49 -25.66 10.11
C THR A 303 -7.97 -25.29 10.20
N LEU A 304 -8.47 -24.56 9.19
CA LEU A 304 -9.86 -24.10 9.12
C LEU A 304 -10.66 -24.96 8.15
N ARG A 305 -11.93 -25.19 8.48
CA ARG A 305 -12.89 -25.73 7.53
C ARG A 305 -13.27 -24.65 6.52
N LEU A 306 -12.95 -24.90 5.26
CA LEU A 306 -13.25 -24.00 4.16
C LEU A 306 -14.69 -24.16 3.68
N ARG A 307 -15.29 -23.05 3.27
CA ARG A 307 -16.53 -23.00 2.49
C ARG A 307 -16.22 -23.12 1.00
N ASP A 308 -17.19 -23.55 0.20
CA ASP A 308 -17.04 -23.73 -1.24
C ASP A 308 -16.55 -22.46 -1.94
N VAL A 309 -17.09 -21.29 -1.57
CA VAL A 309 -16.63 -20.00 -2.08
C VAL A 309 -15.15 -19.74 -1.77
N GLN A 310 -14.64 -20.15 -0.60
CA GLN A 310 -13.23 -19.99 -0.26
C GLN A 310 -12.36 -20.94 -1.07
N LEU A 311 -12.83 -22.15 -1.35
CA LEU A 311 -12.14 -23.12 -2.23
C LEU A 311 -12.05 -22.60 -3.67
N GLU A 312 -13.11 -22.00 -4.21
CA GLU A 312 -13.08 -21.40 -5.55
C GLU A 312 -12.00 -20.31 -5.69
N TRP A 313 -11.80 -19.53 -4.64
CA TRP A 313 -10.78 -18.48 -4.62
C TRP A 313 -9.37 -19.04 -4.46
N LEU A 314 -9.19 -20.01 -3.59
CA LEU A 314 -7.92 -20.73 -3.47
C LEU A 314 -7.55 -21.43 -4.79
N ALA A 315 -8.53 -21.93 -5.55
CA ALA A 315 -8.28 -22.48 -6.87
C ALA A 315 -7.76 -21.45 -7.88
N LYS A 316 -8.27 -20.22 -7.84
CA LYS A 316 -7.77 -19.14 -8.70
C LYS A 316 -6.34 -18.75 -8.31
N HIS A 317 -6.06 -18.61 -7.02
CA HIS A 317 -4.71 -18.35 -6.50
C HIS A 317 -3.74 -19.48 -6.87
N TRP A 318 -4.16 -20.72 -6.73
CA TRP A 318 -3.38 -21.88 -7.17
C TRP A 318 -3.05 -21.84 -8.66
N ASP A 319 -4.03 -21.54 -9.49
CA ASP A 319 -3.85 -21.47 -10.93
C ASP A 319 -2.86 -20.35 -11.32
N GLU A 320 -2.94 -19.20 -10.64
CA GLU A 320 -2.02 -18.07 -10.79
C GLU A 320 -0.58 -18.44 -10.43
N HIS A 321 -0.36 -19.13 -9.30
CA HIS A 321 0.99 -19.34 -8.76
C HIS A 321 1.61 -20.72 -9.03
N ARG A 322 0.85 -21.71 -9.51
CA ARG A 322 1.33 -23.10 -9.69
C ARG A 322 1.12 -23.68 -11.07
N ARG A 323 0.06 -23.30 -11.80
CA ARG A 323 -0.17 -23.86 -13.16
C ARG A 323 0.77 -23.30 -14.23
N GLY A 324 1.30 -22.09 -14.06
CA GLY A 324 2.34 -21.54 -14.95
C GLY A 324 3.72 -22.19 -14.78
N ALA A 325 4.10 -22.53 -13.54
CA ALA A 325 5.43 -23.06 -13.21
C ALA A 325 5.66 -24.51 -13.68
N ARG A 326 4.61 -25.33 -13.80
CA ARG A 326 4.72 -26.74 -14.23
C ARG A 326 4.96 -26.93 -15.74
N ARG A 327 4.83 -25.91 -16.58
CA ARG A 327 5.04 -26.02 -18.05
C ARG A 327 6.50 -25.81 -18.50
N LEU A 328 7.39 -25.36 -17.61
CA LEU A 328 8.81 -25.11 -17.91
C LEU A 328 9.74 -26.22 -17.40
N GLY A 329 9.18 -27.31 -16.88
CA GLY A 329 9.91 -28.42 -16.26
C GLY A 329 9.51 -29.80 -16.79
N SER A 330 9.16 -29.90 -18.06
CA SER A 330 8.95 -31.18 -18.76
C SER A 330 9.87 -31.29 -19.97
#